data_AF-A0AAD8CFJ9-F1
#
_entry.id   AF-A0AAD8CFJ9-F1
#
_cell.length_a   1.000
_cell.length_b   1.000
_cell.length_c   1.000
_cell.angle_alpha   90.00
_cell.angle_beta   90.00
_cell.angle_gamma   90.00
#
_symmetry.space_group_name_H-M   'P 1'
#
loop_
_entity.id
_entity.type
_entity.pdbx_description
1 polymer ?
#
loop_
_entity_poly.entity_id
_entity_poly.type
_entity_poly.pdbx_seq_one_letter_code
_entity_poly.pdbx_strand_id
1 'polypeptide(L)'
;MSATARLLRRQFRPLPGNPVDISSRFRSFLLFGSGLIHANMPLAKDLLHPSPEEEKRKHKKKRLVQSPNSYFMDVKCPGCYKITTVFSHAQTVVLCVGCSTVLCQPTGGKARLTEGCSFRRKQH
;
A
#
# COMPACT_ATOMS: atom_id res chain seq x y z
N MET A 1 4.89 -15.20 40.22
CA MET A 1 3.66 -15.96 40.52
C MET A 1 2.62 -14.93 40.92
N SER A 2 1.44 -14.78 40.33
CA SER A 2 0.72 -15.54 39.32
C SER A 2 -0.33 -14.60 38.72
N ALA A 3 -0.69 -14.84 37.45
CA ALA A 3 -2.04 -14.81 36.88
C ALA A 3 -3.18 -14.25 37.77
N THR A 4 -4.15 -13.44 37.35
CA THR A 4 -4.80 -13.26 36.04
C THR A 4 -5.92 -12.25 36.28
N ALA A 5 -5.93 -11.11 35.57
CA ALA A 5 -7.16 -10.37 35.27
C ALA A 5 -6.80 -9.17 34.41
N ARG A 6 -7.25 -9.15 33.15
CA ARG A 6 -8.05 -8.06 32.56
C ARG A 6 -8.13 -8.19 31.04
N LEU A 7 -9.38 -8.18 30.59
CA LEU A 7 -9.87 -7.64 29.33
C LEU A 7 -9.54 -8.41 28.04
N LEU A 8 -10.59 -9.12 27.61
CA LEU A 8 -11.26 -8.89 26.33
C LEU A 8 -10.43 -9.13 25.06
N ARG A 9 -10.72 -10.29 24.45
CA ARG A 9 -10.93 -10.49 23.01
C ARG A 9 -10.70 -9.22 22.18
N ARG A 10 -9.48 -9.06 21.64
CA ARG A 10 -9.26 -8.16 20.51
C ARG A 10 -9.89 -8.79 19.29
N GLN A 11 -11.11 -8.32 19.05
CA GLN A 11 -11.94 -8.53 17.89
C GLN A 11 -11.13 -8.37 16.59
N PHE A 12 -11.43 -9.26 15.66
CA PHE A 12 -11.31 -9.03 14.22
C PHE A 12 -11.63 -7.57 13.89
N ARG A 13 -10.69 -6.83 13.29
CA ARG A 13 -11.04 -5.57 12.62
C ARG A 13 -11.71 -5.93 11.28
N PRO A 14 -12.97 -5.54 11.05
CA PRO A 14 -13.53 -5.58 9.72
C PRO A 14 -12.81 -4.55 8.83
N LEU A 15 -12.51 -4.95 7.60
CA LEU A 15 -12.02 -4.04 6.56
C LEU A 15 -13.13 -3.05 6.17
N PRO A 16 -12.77 -1.83 5.73
CA PRO A 16 -13.74 -0.77 5.44
C PRO A 16 -14.55 -1.10 4.18
N GLY A 17 -15.83 -1.39 4.39
CA GLY A 17 -16.86 -1.32 3.36
C GLY A 17 -17.21 0.14 3.09
N ASN A 18 -17.35 0.49 1.81
CA ASN A 18 -17.69 1.84 1.39
C ASN A 18 -19.06 2.27 1.93
N PRO A 19 -19.24 3.57 2.27
CA PRO A 19 -20.45 4.10 2.85
C PRO A 19 -21.43 4.50 1.75
N VAL A 20 -22.67 4.01 1.82
CA VAL A 20 -23.87 4.76 1.40
C VAL A 20 -25.11 4.15 2.07
N ASP A 21 -25.49 4.81 3.15
CA ASP A 21 -26.82 5.09 3.70
C ASP A 21 -27.90 3.99 3.83
N ILE A 22 -28.00 3.56 5.09
CA ILE A 22 -29.19 3.06 5.76
C ILE A 22 -30.12 4.26 6.03
N SER A 23 -30.98 4.61 5.08
CA SER A 23 -32.13 5.49 5.36
C SER A 23 -33.21 5.37 4.28
N SER A 24 -34.05 4.32 4.36
CA SER A 24 -35.42 4.32 3.80
C SER A 24 -36.17 2.98 3.97
N ARG A 25 -35.92 2.19 5.02
CA ARG A 25 -36.62 0.91 5.21
C ARG A 25 -38.10 1.03 5.60
N PHE A 26 -38.75 2.17 5.33
CA PHE A 26 -40.14 2.41 5.68
C PHE A 26 -40.77 3.49 4.79
N ARG A 27 -41.25 3.11 3.60
CA ARG A 27 -42.54 3.52 2.99
C ARG A 27 -42.54 3.33 1.47
N SER A 28 -43.70 2.90 0.97
CA SER A 28 -44.13 2.76 -0.44
C SER A 28 -43.47 1.61 -1.21
N PHE A 29 -44.12 0.51 -1.58
CA PHE A 29 -45.50 0.33 -2.07
C PHE A 29 -45.92 1.43 -3.06
N LEU A 30 -45.64 1.15 -4.34
CA LEU A 30 -46.19 1.75 -5.57
C LEU A 30 -45.95 3.25 -5.79
N LEU A 31 -45.09 3.58 -6.75
CA LEU A 31 -45.39 4.47 -7.89
C LEU A 31 -44.18 4.65 -8.82
N PHE A 32 -44.39 4.25 -10.07
CA PHE A 32 -43.82 4.73 -11.33
C PHE A 32 -42.80 5.88 -11.28
N GLY A 33 -41.63 5.66 -11.90
CA GLY A 33 -40.69 6.71 -12.25
C GLY A 33 -39.42 6.12 -12.86
N SER A 34 -39.35 6.08 -14.18
CA SER A 34 -38.24 5.61 -15.01
C SER A 34 -36.90 6.25 -14.63
N GLY A 35 -36.16 5.60 -13.73
CA GLY A 35 -34.74 5.84 -13.50
C GLY A 35 -33.95 4.67 -14.05
N LEU A 36 -33.44 4.80 -15.27
CA LEU A 36 -32.33 3.97 -15.76
C LEU A 36 -31.13 4.19 -14.84
N ILE A 37 -31.10 3.47 -13.71
CA ILE A 37 -29.85 3.07 -13.09
C ILE A 37 -29.18 2.16 -14.11
N HIS A 38 -28.49 2.77 -15.07
CA HIS A 38 -27.46 2.09 -15.84
C HIS A 38 -26.41 1.64 -14.83
N ALA A 39 -26.61 0.44 -14.28
CA ALA A 39 -25.52 -0.35 -13.78
C ALA A 39 -24.57 -0.52 -14.97
N ASN A 40 -23.54 0.32 -15.03
CA ASN A 40 -22.47 0.22 -16.00
C ASN A 40 -21.69 -1.07 -15.68
N MET A 41 -22.26 -2.23 -16.02
CA MET A 41 -21.48 -3.41 -16.33
C MET A 41 -20.76 -3.05 -17.63
N PRO A 42 -19.42 -2.87 -17.62
CA PRO A 42 -18.72 -2.74 -18.88
C PRO A 42 -18.91 -4.07 -19.63
N LEU A 43 -19.74 -4.02 -20.66
CA LEU A 43 -20.15 -5.17 -21.46
C LEU A 43 -18.94 -5.84 -22.15
N ALA A 44 -17.82 -5.12 -22.24
CA ALA A 44 -16.50 -5.64 -22.56
C ALA A 44 -15.41 -4.83 -21.81
N LYS A 45 -14.45 -5.50 -21.16
CA LYS A 45 -13.20 -4.88 -20.68
C LYS A 45 -12.11 -5.13 -21.72
N ASP A 46 -11.40 -4.07 -22.12
CA ASP A 46 -10.21 -4.21 -22.96
C ASP A 46 -9.11 -4.92 -22.16
N LEU A 47 -8.80 -6.15 -22.56
CA LEU A 47 -7.79 -6.99 -21.92
C LEU A 47 -6.37 -6.69 -22.42
N LEU A 48 -6.25 -6.14 -23.64
CA LEU A 48 -4.97 -5.90 -24.30
C LEU A 48 -4.38 -4.54 -23.91
N HIS A 49 -5.24 -3.54 -23.68
CA HIS A 49 -4.82 -2.18 -23.32
C HIS A 49 -5.53 -1.70 -22.05
N PRO A 50 -5.28 -2.34 -20.89
CA PRO A 50 -5.81 -1.85 -19.62
C PRO A 50 -5.24 -0.46 -19.28
N SER A 51 -6.00 0.33 -18.52
CA SER A 51 -5.50 1.62 -18.05
C SER A 51 -4.34 1.44 -17.04
N PRO A 52 -3.37 2.37 -16.99
CA PRO A 52 -2.21 2.26 -16.10
C PRO A 52 -2.62 2.24 -14.61
N GLU A 53 -3.74 2.87 -14.26
CA GLU A 53 -4.29 2.85 -12.91
C GLU A 53 -4.80 1.47 -12.51
N GLU A 54 -5.49 0.79 -13.44
CA GLU A 54 -5.98 -0.58 -13.22
C GLU A 54 -4.83 -1.57 -13.09
N GLU A 55 -3.77 -1.44 -13.89
CA GLU A 55 -2.59 -2.30 -13.79
C GLU A 55 -1.84 -2.12 -12.46
N LYS A 56 -1.76 -0.89 -11.96
CA LYS A 56 -1.10 -0.59 -10.68
C LYS A 56 -1.83 -1.20 -9.49
N ARG A 57 -3.16 -1.31 -9.56
CA ARG A 57 -4.01 -1.97 -8.55
C ARG A 57 -3.88 -3.49 -8.55
N LYS A 58 -3.55 -4.10 -9.70
CA LYS A 58 -3.35 -5.54 -9.80
C LYS A 58 -2.11 -5.99 -9.00
N HIS A 59 -2.18 -7.21 -8.47
CA HIS A 59 -1.02 -7.86 -7.86
C HIS A 59 0.12 -8.02 -8.90
N LYS A 60 1.38 -7.90 -8.46
CA LYS A 60 2.57 -7.91 -9.34
C LYS A 60 2.64 -9.08 -10.35
N LYS A 61 2.15 -10.28 -9.98
CA LYS A 61 2.09 -11.46 -10.87
C LYS A 61 0.87 -11.50 -11.80
N LYS A 62 -0.18 -10.72 -11.50
CA LYS A 62 -1.47 -10.70 -12.23
C LYS A 62 -1.58 -9.51 -13.21
N ARG A 63 -0.50 -8.76 -13.40
CA ARG A 63 -0.41 -7.72 -14.43
C ARG A 63 -0.28 -8.37 -15.80
N LEU A 64 -0.56 -7.62 -16.87
CA LEU A 64 -0.39 -8.09 -18.25
C LEU A 64 1.07 -8.53 -18.46
N VAL A 65 2.02 -7.67 -18.07
CA VAL A 65 3.43 -8.00 -17.95
C VAL A 65 3.86 -7.88 -16.49
N GLN A 66 4.55 -8.90 -15.99
CA GLN A 66 4.98 -8.94 -14.59
C GLN A 66 6.13 -7.95 -14.37
N SER A 67 5.99 -7.11 -13.34
CA SER A 67 7.01 -6.15 -12.95
C SER A 67 7.12 -6.07 -11.42
N PRO A 68 8.34 -5.92 -10.87
CA PRO A 68 8.52 -5.77 -9.43
C PRO A 68 7.98 -4.41 -8.94
N ASN A 69 7.52 -4.36 -7.69
CA ASN A 69 7.15 -3.10 -7.02
C ASN A 69 8.33 -2.46 -6.25
N SER A 70 9.44 -3.18 -6.13
CA SER A 70 10.65 -2.74 -5.46
C SER A 70 11.51 -1.85 -6.36
N TYR A 71 12.38 -1.07 -5.75
CA TYR A 71 13.25 -0.12 -6.45
C TYR A 71 14.52 0.13 -5.63
N PHE A 72 15.56 0.60 -6.31
CA PHE A 72 16.75 1.12 -5.65
C PHE A 72 16.59 2.61 -5.38
N MET A 73 17.14 3.05 -4.26
CA MET A 73 17.13 4.45 -3.85
C MET A 73 18.52 4.88 -3.41
N ASP A 74 18.85 6.13 -3.67
CA ASP A 74 20.02 6.81 -3.15
C ASP A 74 19.64 7.45 -1.83
N VAL A 75 20.19 6.94 -0.73
CA VAL A 75 19.99 7.48 0.61
C VAL A 75 21.19 8.34 0.97
N LYS A 76 20.94 9.61 1.28
CA LYS A 76 21.93 10.55 1.77
C LYS A 76 21.89 10.53 3.30
N CYS A 77 23.05 10.23 3.89
CA CYS A 77 23.22 10.24 5.34
C CYS A 77 23.25 11.68 5.89
N PRO A 78 22.62 11.96 7.04
CA PRO A 78 22.65 13.28 7.67
C PRO A 78 24.03 13.71 8.20
N GLY A 79 24.92 12.76 8.53
CA GLY A 79 26.25 13.07 9.07
C GLY A 79 27.36 13.06 8.02
N CYS A 80 27.54 11.93 7.33
CA CYS A 80 28.65 11.75 6.38
C CYS A 80 28.41 12.44 5.02
N TYR A 81 27.18 12.88 4.72
CA TYR A 81 26.69 13.37 3.41
C TYR A 81 26.98 12.47 2.18
N LYS A 82 27.58 11.30 2.41
CA LYS A 82 27.79 10.27 1.39
C LYS A 82 26.45 9.67 0.99
N ILE A 83 26.34 9.41 -0.30
CA ILE A 83 25.18 8.77 -0.92
C ILE A 83 25.45 7.27 -0.97
N THR A 84 24.50 6.49 -0.47
CA THR A 84 24.57 5.03 -0.50
C THR A 84 23.34 4.48 -1.20
N THR A 85 23.54 3.47 -2.05
CA THR A 85 22.45 2.81 -2.76
C THR A 85 21.82 1.76 -1.86
N VAL A 86 20.54 1.93 -1.55
CA VAL A 86 19.78 1.03 -0.69
C VAL A 86 18.60 0.45 -1.46
N PHE A 87 18.32 -0.83 -1.22
CA PHE A 87 17.14 -1.50 -1.78
C PHE A 87 15.89 -1.19 -0.92
N SER A 88 14.76 -0.92 -1.56
CA SER A 88 13.56 -0.47 -0.84
C SER A 88 12.96 -1.49 0.14
N HIS A 89 13.24 -2.78 -0.04
CA HIS A 89 12.81 -3.87 0.85
C HIS A 89 14.04 -4.61 1.42
N ALA A 90 15.06 -3.87 1.85
CA ALA A 90 16.26 -4.46 2.43
C ALA A 90 15.94 -5.35 3.64
N GLN A 91 16.52 -6.55 3.67
CA GLN A 91 16.37 -7.52 4.77
C GLN A 91 17.42 -7.34 5.87
N THR A 92 18.55 -6.72 5.55
CA THR A 92 19.64 -6.44 6.48
C THR A 92 19.61 -4.98 6.90
N VAL A 93 20.18 -4.71 8.08
CA VAL A 93 20.47 -3.33 8.52
C VAL A 93 21.57 -2.78 7.62
N VAL A 94 21.34 -1.63 6.98
CA VAL A 94 22.31 -0.98 6.08
C VAL A 94 23.01 0.16 6.81
N LEU A 95 24.33 0.20 6.73
CA LEU A 95 25.19 1.19 7.41
C LEU A 95 25.82 2.17 6.41
N CYS A 96 26.04 3.45 6.78
CA CYS A 96 26.88 4.37 5.99
C CYS A 96 28.33 3.86 6.01
N VAL A 97 28.97 3.80 4.85
CA VAL A 97 30.40 3.43 4.72
C VAL A 97 31.34 4.42 5.42
N GLY A 98 30.91 5.67 5.62
CA GLY A 98 31.72 6.73 6.24
C GLY A 98 31.59 6.85 7.76
N CYS A 99 30.37 6.90 8.28
CA CYS A 99 30.11 7.17 9.71
C CYS A 99 29.53 5.98 10.47
N SER A 100 29.43 4.81 9.84
CA SER A 100 28.86 3.56 10.42
C SER A 100 27.46 3.72 11.02
N THR A 101 26.76 4.82 10.72
CA THR A 101 25.41 5.07 11.18
C THR A 101 24.43 4.19 10.43
N VAL A 102 23.41 3.69 11.15
CA VAL A 102 22.30 2.94 10.58
C VAL A 102 21.46 3.84 9.68
N LEU A 103 21.32 3.46 8.41
CA LEU A 103 20.54 4.19 7.41
C LEU A 103 19.10 3.67 7.31
N CYS A 104 18.94 2.34 7.39
CA CYS A 104 17.62 1.72 7.41
C CYS A 104 17.58 0.46 8.28
N GLN A 105 16.42 0.21 8.85
CA GLN A 105 16.07 -1.02 9.58
C GLN A 105 15.15 -1.89 8.71
N PRO A 106 15.37 -3.22 8.69
CA PRO A 106 14.52 -4.13 7.95
C PRO A 106 13.13 -4.22 8.59
N THR A 107 12.11 -4.36 7.75
CA THR A 107 10.73 -4.62 8.17
C THR A 107 10.14 -5.73 7.29
N GLY A 108 8.91 -6.17 7.56
CA GLY A 108 8.19 -7.11 6.69
C GLY A 108 7.82 -6.53 5.31
N GLY A 109 8.01 -5.23 5.08
CA GLY A 109 7.70 -4.55 3.83
C GLY A 109 8.81 -3.62 3.38
N LYS A 110 8.51 -2.33 3.22
CA LYS A 110 9.54 -1.34 2.91
C LYS A 110 10.42 -1.11 4.13
N ALA A 111 11.74 -1.04 3.92
CA ALA A 111 12.68 -0.75 4.99
C ALA A 111 12.37 0.61 5.64
N ARG A 112 12.52 0.69 6.96
CA ARG A 112 12.31 1.93 7.72
C ARG A 112 13.60 2.74 7.67
N LEU A 113 13.57 3.93 7.08
CA LEU A 113 14.72 4.84 7.08
C LEU A 113 14.88 5.50 8.45
N THR A 114 16.13 5.77 8.83
CA THR A 114 16.45 6.54 10.02
C THR A 114 16.01 8.00 9.83
N GLU A 115 15.57 8.63 10.92
CA GLU A 115 15.17 10.04 10.93
C GLU A 115 16.32 10.93 10.42
N GLY A 116 15.99 11.92 9.59
CA GLY A 116 16.98 12.81 8.97
C GLY A 116 17.67 12.27 7.71
N CYS A 117 17.45 11.00 7.31
CA CYS A 117 17.92 10.51 6.02
C CYS A 117 17.01 10.99 4.89
N SER A 118 17.60 11.60 3.85
CA SER A 118 16.88 11.95 2.61
C SER A 118 17.12 10.88 1.56
N PHE A 119 16.13 10.61 0.70
CA PHE A 119 16.28 9.62 -0.35
C PHE A 119 15.73 10.08 -1.70
N ARG A 120 16.38 9.63 -2.78
CA ARG A 120 15.92 9.77 -4.17
C ARG A 120 15.76 8.38 -4.79
N ARG A 121 14.70 8.14 -5.54
CA ARG A 121 14.55 6.89 -6.30
C ARG A 121 15.49 6.92 -7.50
N LYS A 122 16.28 5.87 -7.71
CA LYS A 122 17.03 5.71 -8.96
C LYS A 122 16.05 5.32 -10.06
N GLN A 123 16.12 6.05 -11.16
CA GLN A 123 15.57 5.61 -12.43
C GLN A 123 16.65 4.68 -13.02
N HIS A 124 16.31 3.41 -13.25
CA HIS A 124 17.10 2.56 -14.14
C HIS A 124 16.69 2.88 -15.58
#